data_AF-A0A2W5NK68-F1
#
_entry.id   AF-A0A2W5NK68-F1
#
_cell.length_a   1.000
_cell.length_b   1.000
_cell.length_c   1.000
_cell.angle_alpha   90.00
_cell.angle_beta   90.00
_cell.angle_gamma   90.00
#
_symmetry.space_group_name_H-M   'P 1'
#
loop_
_entity.id
_entity.type
_entity.pdbx_description
1 polymer ?
#
loop_
_entity_poly.entity_id
_entity_poly.type
_entity_poly.pdbx_seq_one_letter_code
_entity_poly.pdbx_strand_id
1 'polypeptide(L)'
;MMHLGISIERLPLPGSPPAPEATAGVVAFWGDSFAEGSSGGGAVSAYDSLQPTLRRYLLATGTGYRTVNHAVPGAGSDATATAWLARAAHRAYNYVATGRNDATRPASYILANIDRILAARVAGEIVILGSVHNLNNGAESPGSEGHAKWTEVNAGLAARADGATVFFADHRARAVYEHNTEWPEDVARAANDLPSASLVVSAEDALHLNARGCEMQARVVLGCVLAHRALSAPLSNLLANPDFAAGATTGWTAAAGTVLTASGGVVAVSGGAAFKGLAQQALTAGAAGRKFFATWDVPAVATGGGAGLSVRLRESAGGGALHAVQDAPYARRTKGMFLAAEPNTAGLALQFEAINNAALTWSLAKPALREAYPQVIPSYAPEALVAPSLSGAPSVGAAVTGDPGSWDGYPEPTISHRWLVDGAPVPGGLSFTPDAALEGRTLALEVTAASVAGTVVRVTDPAVILPAQPLVNETFASLAGWSAGAGNAISLVGGRLRCANNGASWTKSFRTAAIPCVAGARYRLRYDFLKTGHNGVLRIGWAQDGEDVRLPVSASGTGLTHAFTAGAASMHLSVACDSAATSAYCDWDNIVIERI
;
A
#
# COMPACT_ATOMS: atom_id res chain seq x y z
N MET A 1 -60.03 -25.73 -35.67
CA MET A 1 -58.85 -26.10 -34.86
C MET A 1 -57.63 -25.69 -35.64
N MET A 2 -57.00 -24.58 -35.26
CA MET A 2 -55.75 -24.10 -35.84
C MET A 2 -55.02 -23.40 -34.71
N HIS A 3 -53.88 -23.94 -34.29
CA HIS A 3 -53.06 -23.41 -33.22
C HIS A 3 -52.37 -22.13 -33.72
N LEU A 4 -52.63 -20.99 -33.06
CA LEU A 4 -51.85 -19.77 -33.24
C LEU A 4 -50.65 -19.82 -32.29
N GLY A 5 -49.46 -20.03 -32.86
CA GLY A 5 -48.19 -19.84 -32.15
C GLY A 5 -47.87 -18.34 -32.08
N ILE A 6 -47.78 -17.80 -30.86
CA ILE A 6 -47.29 -16.45 -30.62
C ILE A 6 -45.76 -16.53 -30.52
N SER A 7 -45.06 -15.98 -31.51
CA SER A 7 -43.63 -15.67 -31.41
C SER A 7 -43.46 -14.24 -30.92
N ILE A 8 -42.82 -14.06 -29.76
CA ILE A 8 -42.39 -12.75 -29.28
C ILE A 8 -41.02 -12.47 -29.90
N GLU A 9 -40.98 -11.60 -30.90
CA GLU A 9 -39.74 -11.09 -31.47
C GLU A 9 -39.26 -9.88 -30.65
N ARG A 10 -38.02 -9.93 -30.15
CA ARG A 10 -37.40 -8.80 -29.46
C ARG A 10 -36.86 -7.83 -30.52
N LEU A 11 -37.50 -6.67 -30.66
CA LEU A 11 -36.93 -5.57 -31.47
C LEU A 11 -35.51 -5.23 -30.96
N PRO A 12 -34.54 -5.00 -31.86
CA PRO A 12 -33.21 -4.58 -31.45
C PRO A 12 -33.30 -3.22 -30.75
N LEU A 13 -32.75 -3.15 -29.54
CA LEU A 13 -32.54 -1.88 -28.86
C LEU A 13 -31.63 -1.01 -29.75
N PRO A 14 -31.87 0.32 -29.86
CA PRO A 14 -30.85 1.22 -30.38
C PRO A 14 -29.57 0.94 -29.61
N GLY A 15 -28.50 0.61 -30.35
CA GLY A 15 -27.27 0.10 -29.77
C GLY A 15 -26.86 0.97 -28.60
N SER A 16 -26.78 0.36 -27.42
CA SER A 16 -26.04 0.98 -26.32
C SER A 16 -24.70 1.43 -26.90
N PRO A 17 -24.21 2.65 -26.56
CA PRO A 17 -22.84 3.00 -26.91
C PRO A 17 -21.95 1.83 -26.49
N PRO A 18 -20.95 1.44 -27.29
CA PRO A 18 -20.06 0.36 -26.90
C PRO A 18 -19.59 0.66 -25.48
N ALA A 19 -19.86 -0.26 -24.55
CA ALA A 19 -19.28 -0.16 -23.23
C ALA A 19 -17.77 -0.01 -23.46
N PRO A 20 -17.12 1.02 -22.92
CA PRO A 20 -15.67 1.18 -23.10
C PRO A 20 -15.01 -0.13 -22.65
N GLU A 21 -14.13 -0.66 -23.49
CA GLU A 21 -13.48 -1.97 -23.27
C GLU A 21 -12.99 -2.06 -21.82
N ALA A 22 -13.39 -3.13 -21.12
CA ALA A 22 -12.87 -3.42 -19.79
C ALA A 22 -11.34 -3.36 -19.85
N THR A 23 -10.73 -2.50 -19.03
CA THR A 23 -9.27 -2.31 -19.03
C THR A 23 -8.60 -3.68 -18.91
N ALA A 24 -7.82 -4.06 -19.92
CA ALA A 24 -7.16 -5.36 -19.99
C ALA A 24 -6.53 -5.74 -18.64
N GLY A 25 -6.96 -6.88 -18.09
CA GLY A 25 -6.32 -7.60 -17.00
C GLY A 25 -5.89 -6.81 -15.76
N VAL A 26 -6.73 -5.99 -15.12
CA VAL A 26 -6.33 -5.34 -13.85
C VAL A 26 -6.93 -6.06 -12.63
N VAL A 27 -6.09 -6.40 -11.66
CA VAL A 27 -6.45 -6.86 -10.31
C VAL A 27 -6.23 -5.70 -9.33
N ALA A 28 -7.31 -5.05 -8.89
CA ALA A 28 -7.24 -3.96 -7.93
C ALA A 28 -7.41 -4.47 -6.49
N PHE A 29 -6.59 -3.98 -5.57
CA PHE A 29 -6.62 -4.33 -4.16
C PHE A 29 -7.25 -3.19 -3.36
N TRP A 30 -8.25 -3.50 -2.57
CA TRP A 30 -8.98 -2.55 -1.75
C TRP A 30 -9.05 -3.05 -0.32
N GLY A 31 -8.79 -2.17 0.65
CA GLY A 31 -8.95 -2.52 2.05
C GLY A 31 -7.81 -2.07 2.94
N ASP A 32 -7.48 -2.92 3.91
CA ASP A 32 -6.52 -2.62 4.96
C ASP A 32 -5.15 -3.29 4.72
N SER A 33 -4.37 -3.49 5.78
CA SER A 33 -3.05 -4.11 5.73
C SER A 33 -3.06 -5.50 5.07
N PHE A 34 -4.17 -6.24 5.11
CA PHE A 34 -4.31 -7.53 4.43
C PHE A 34 -4.43 -7.43 2.91
N ALA A 35 -4.97 -6.32 2.38
CA ALA A 35 -5.02 -6.07 0.94
C ALA A 35 -3.73 -5.39 0.45
N GLU A 36 -3.12 -4.57 1.30
CA GLU A 36 -1.89 -3.85 0.98
C GLU A 36 -0.68 -4.82 0.96
N GLY A 37 -0.60 -5.73 1.92
CA GLY A 37 0.52 -6.67 2.07
C GLY A 37 1.61 -6.20 3.03
N SER A 38 1.36 -5.18 3.86
CA SER A 38 2.28 -4.60 4.83
C SER A 38 2.43 -5.53 6.03
N SER A 39 3.68 -5.82 6.34
CA SER A 39 4.14 -6.69 7.41
C SER A 39 4.26 -5.99 8.77
N GLY A 40 3.47 -4.95 9.05
CA GLY A 40 3.40 -4.37 10.40
C GLY A 40 4.76 -3.92 11.00
N GLY A 41 5.74 -3.56 10.16
CA GLY A 41 7.09 -3.16 10.60
C GLY A 41 8.13 -4.29 10.67
N GLY A 42 7.76 -5.54 10.37
CA GLY A 42 8.72 -6.63 10.17
C GLY A 42 9.38 -6.55 8.79
N ALA A 43 10.67 -6.88 8.70
CA ALA A 43 11.49 -6.84 7.48
C ALA A 43 11.05 -7.90 6.43
N VAL A 44 9.85 -7.76 5.88
CA VAL A 44 9.48 -8.38 4.61
C VAL A 44 9.99 -7.43 3.55
N SER A 45 10.93 -7.88 2.72
CA SER A 45 11.43 -7.05 1.64
C SER A 45 10.26 -6.58 0.77
N ALA A 46 10.34 -5.41 0.14
CA ALA A 46 9.32 -4.94 -0.80
C ALA A 46 9.07 -5.93 -1.96
N TYR A 47 9.88 -6.99 -2.11
CA TYR A 47 9.69 -8.08 -3.05
C TYR A 47 8.78 -9.20 -2.54
N ASP A 48 8.57 -9.34 -1.24
CA ASP A 48 7.90 -10.49 -0.61
C ASP A 48 6.52 -10.17 -0.02
N SER A 49 6.01 -8.96 -0.25
CA SER A 49 4.62 -8.59 0.08
C SER A 49 3.62 -9.18 -0.93
N LEU A 50 2.33 -9.16 -0.57
CA LEU A 50 1.24 -9.79 -1.31
C LEU A 50 1.21 -9.39 -2.80
N GLN A 51 1.30 -8.09 -3.07
CA GLN A 51 1.09 -7.57 -4.43
C GLN A 51 2.24 -7.85 -5.38
N PRO A 52 3.52 -7.60 -5.03
CA PRO A 52 4.67 -8.05 -5.81
C PRO A 52 4.64 -9.57 -6.03
N THR A 53 4.24 -10.34 -5.03
CA THR A 53 4.14 -11.80 -5.14
C THR A 53 3.03 -12.23 -6.10
N LEU A 54 1.83 -11.65 -5.99
CA LEU A 54 0.76 -11.93 -6.96
C LEU A 54 1.13 -11.42 -8.36
N ARG A 55 1.75 -10.24 -8.49
CA ARG A 55 2.22 -9.69 -9.77
C ARG A 55 3.19 -10.66 -10.43
N ARG A 56 4.16 -11.23 -9.69
CA ARG A 56 5.06 -12.28 -10.20
C ARG A 56 4.29 -13.48 -10.76
N TYR A 57 3.26 -13.94 -10.04
CA TYR A 57 2.43 -15.07 -10.46
C TYR A 57 1.58 -14.75 -11.68
N LEU A 58 0.94 -13.58 -11.72
CA LEU A 58 0.14 -13.13 -12.84
C LEU A 58 0.99 -12.93 -14.10
N LEU A 59 2.15 -12.27 -13.99
CA LEU A 59 3.09 -12.10 -15.10
C LEU A 59 3.56 -13.44 -15.67
N ALA A 60 3.88 -14.39 -14.79
CA ALA A 60 4.31 -15.71 -15.19
C ALA A 60 3.20 -16.58 -15.78
N THR A 61 1.94 -16.31 -15.48
CA THR A 61 0.82 -16.96 -16.16
C THR A 61 0.59 -16.43 -17.57
N GLY A 62 1.42 -15.50 -18.09
CA GLY A 62 1.28 -14.93 -19.44
C GLY A 62 -0.01 -14.13 -19.67
N THR A 63 -0.97 -14.18 -18.75
CA THR A 63 -2.32 -13.59 -18.82
C THR A 63 -2.34 -12.07 -18.88
N GLY A 64 -1.19 -11.43 -18.70
CA GLY A 64 -1.05 -9.98 -18.79
C GLY A 64 -1.76 -9.22 -17.68
N TYR A 65 -2.11 -9.89 -16.56
CA TYR A 65 -2.74 -9.20 -15.45
C TYR A 65 -1.74 -8.31 -14.71
N ARG A 66 -2.15 -7.08 -14.38
CA ARG A 66 -1.43 -6.15 -13.50
C ARG A 66 -2.15 -5.97 -12.17
N THR A 67 -1.42 -5.62 -11.12
CA THR A 67 -1.98 -5.33 -9.80
C THR A 67 -2.03 -3.82 -9.57
N VAL A 68 -3.11 -3.29 -9.02
CA VAL A 68 -3.20 -1.89 -8.57
C VAL A 68 -3.54 -1.85 -7.08
N ASN A 69 -2.80 -1.06 -6.31
CA ASN A 69 -3.03 -0.93 -4.88
C ASN A 69 -3.88 0.30 -4.55
N HIS A 70 -5.05 0.07 -3.98
CA HIS A 70 -5.85 1.12 -3.34
C HIS A 70 -6.04 0.85 -1.84
N ALA A 71 -5.40 -0.18 -1.29
CA ALA A 71 -5.46 -0.51 0.10
C ALA A 71 -4.61 0.46 0.94
N VAL A 72 -5.10 0.77 2.14
CA VAL A 72 -4.47 1.71 3.06
C VAL A 72 -4.31 1.01 4.41
N PRO A 73 -3.07 0.82 4.91
CA PRO A 73 -2.85 0.19 6.21
C PRO A 73 -3.63 0.90 7.32
N GLY A 74 -4.24 0.13 8.21
CA GLY A 74 -5.07 0.67 9.30
C GLY A 74 -6.46 1.18 8.90
N ALA A 75 -6.84 1.13 7.62
CA ALA A 75 -8.16 1.58 7.18
C ALA A 75 -9.30 0.67 7.69
N GLY A 76 -10.41 1.28 8.12
CA GLY A 76 -11.68 0.59 8.36
C GLY A 76 -12.50 0.42 7.08
N SER A 77 -13.56 -0.38 7.14
CA SER A 77 -14.48 -0.66 6.03
C SER A 77 -15.16 0.57 5.42
N ASP A 78 -15.43 1.60 6.21
CA ASP A 78 -15.98 2.86 5.69
C ASP A 78 -14.98 3.66 4.85
N ALA A 79 -13.71 3.71 5.28
CA ALA A 79 -12.65 4.35 4.51
C ALA A 79 -12.41 3.60 3.19
N THR A 80 -12.43 2.27 3.24
CA THR A 80 -12.35 1.42 2.03
C THR A 80 -13.52 1.66 1.08
N ALA A 81 -14.76 1.68 1.58
CA ALA A 81 -15.95 1.95 0.77
C ALA A 81 -15.91 3.36 0.16
N THR A 82 -15.43 4.35 0.91
CA THR A 82 -15.26 5.72 0.43
C THR A 82 -14.19 5.80 -0.66
N ALA A 83 -13.05 5.15 -0.45
CA ALA A 83 -11.98 5.07 -1.45
C ALA A 83 -12.46 4.37 -2.72
N TRP A 84 -13.23 3.27 -2.59
CA TRP A 84 -13.86 2.58 -3.70
C TRP A 84 -14.76 3.52 -4.50
N LEU A 85 -15.71 4.19 -3.84
CA LEU A 85 -16.63 5.10 -4.51
C LEU A 85 -15.93 6.29 -5.19
N ALA A 86 -14.77 6.71 -4.66
CA ALA A 86 -13.99 7.82 -5.22
C ALA A 86 -13.07 7.41 -6.38
N ARG A 87 -12.58 6.17 -6.41
CA ARG A 87 -11.44 5.76 -7.27
C ARG A 87 -11.71 4.52 -8.14
N ALA A 88 -12.79 3.78 -7.89
CA ALA A 88 -13.04 2.54 -8.60
C ALA A 88 -13.45 2.82 -10.05
N ALA A 89 -12.46 2.84 -10.94
CA ALA A 89 -12.68 2.70 -12.36
C ALA A 89 -12.99 1.23 -12.70
N HIS A 90 -13.58 0.97 -13.87
CA HIS A 90 -13.89 -0.38 -14.34
C HIS A 90 -12.60 -1.23 -14.39
N ARG A 91 -12.50 -2.28 -13.56
CA ARG A 91 -11.35 -3.20 -13.47
C ARG A 91 -11.82 -4.64 -13.62
N ALA A 92 -11.02 -5.51 -14.22
CA ALA A 92 -11.43 -6.89 -14.47
C ALA A 92 -11.66 -7.69 -13.18
N TYR A 93 -10.79 -7.51 -12.17
CA TYR A 93 -10.88 -8.18 -10.87
C TYR A 93 -10.61 -7.18 -9.76
N ASN A 94 -11.43 -7.24 -8.71
CA ASN A 94 -11.31 -6.38 -7.54
C ASN A 94 -11.24 -7.24 -6.30
N TYR A 95 -10.10 -7.25 -5.64
CA TYR A 95 -9.87 -7.93 -4.39
C TYR A 95 -10.17 -6.98 -3.23
N VAL A 96 -11.12 -7.35 -2.38
CA VAL A 96 -11.58 -6.53 -1.25
C VAL A 96 -11.27 -7.28 0.05
N ALA A 97 -10.34 -6.76 0.85
CA ALA A 97 -10.01 -7.28 2.17
C ALA A 97 -10.04 -6.14 3.20
N THR A 98 -11.20 -5.95 3.83
CA THR A 98 -11.44 -4.83 4.73
C THR A 98 -12.25 -5.26 5.94
N GLY A 99 -12.19 -4.45 6.99
CA GLY A 99 -13.03 -4.60 8.17
C GLY A 99 -12.24 -5.01 9.40
N ARG A 100 -10.99 -5.48 9.27
CA ARG A 100 -10.21 -5.94 10.42
C ARG A 100 -9.97 -4.83 11.44
N ASN A 101 -9.77 -3.60 10.97
CA ASN A 101 -9.61 -2.42 11.83
C ASN A 101 -10.94 -1.93 12.46
N ASP A 102 -12.08 -2.46 12.05
CA ASP A 102 -13.39 -2.21 12.68
C ASP A 102 -13.66 -3.17 13.85
N ALA A 103 -12.61 -3.59 14.57
CA ALA A 103 -12.71 -4.58 15.65
C ALA A 103 -13.71 -4.19 16.75
N THR A 104 -13.89 -2.89 17.00
CA THR A 104 -14.83 -2.35 18.00
C THR A 104 -16.23 -2.08 17.48
N ARG A 105 -16.47 -2.20 16.17
CA ARG A 105 -17.80 -1.99 15.54
C ARG A 105 -18.59 -3.31 15.47
N PRO A 106 -19.94 -3.27 15.42
CA PRO A 106 -20.73 -4.49 15.21
C PRO A 106 -20.53 -5.07 13.81
N ALA A 107 -20.79 -6.37 13.62
CA ALA A 107 -20.71 -7.03 12.32
C ALA A 107 -21.58 -6.34 11.25
N SER A 108 -22.78 -5.88 11.64
CA SER A 108 -23.71 -5.14 10.79
C SER A 108 -23.10 -3.88 10.17
N TYR A 109 -22.21 -3.19 10.87
CA TYR A 109 -21.51 -2.00 10.34
C TYR A 109 -20.56 -2.36 9.20
N ILE A 110 -19.76 -3.42 9.38
CA ILE A 110 -18.81 -3.90 8.37
C ILE A 110 -19.57 -4.38 7.14
N LEU A 111 -20.61 -5.18 7.35
CA LEU A 111 -21.43 -5.75 6.27
C LEU A 111 -22.18 -4.66 5.47
N ALA A 112 -22.66 -3.60 6.13
CA ALA A 112 -23.28 -2.46 5.45
C ALA A 112 -22.28 -1.70 4.54
N ASN A 113 -21.01 -1.61 4.93
CA ASN A 113 -19.99 -1.00 4.08
C ASN A 113 -19.62 -1.89 2.88
N ILE A 114 -19.64 -3.21 3.05
CA ILE A 114 -19.55 -4.14 1.92
C ILE A 114 -20.73 -3.97 0.97
N ASP A 115 -21.95 -3.83 1.49
CA ASP A 115 -23.14 -3.58 0.67
C ASP A 115 -23.02 -2.28 -0.14
N ARG A 116 -22.41 -1.23 0.44
CA ARG A 116 -22.10 0.02 -0.29
C ARG A 116 -21.15 -0.20 -1.45
N ILE A 117 -20.11 -1.02 -1.27
CA ILE A 117 -19.15 -1.39 -2.33
C ILE A 117 -19.88 -2.14 -3.45
N LEU A 118 -20.69 -3.14 -3.11
CA LEU A 118 -21.43 -3.96 -4.07
C LEU A 118 -22.52 -3.17 -4.81
N ALA A 119 -23.16 -2.22 -4.13
CA ALA A 119 -24.19 -1.36 -4.71
C ALA A 119 -23.65 -0.42 -5.81
N ALA A 120 -22.36 -0.08 -5.79
CA ALA A 120 -21.74 0.80 -6.77
C ALA A 120 -21.67 0.21 -8.21
N ARG A 121 -21.92 -1.09 -8.38
CA ARG A 121 -21.99 -1.81 -9.67
C ARG A 121 -20.84 -1.48 -10.64
N VAL A 122 -19.60 -1.49 -10.13
CA VAL A 122 -18.40 -1.35 -10.96
C VAL A 122 -18.29 -2.59 -11.86
N ALA A 123 -17.99 -2.40 -13.15
CA ALA A 123 -17.77 -3.54 -14.05
C ALA A 123 -16.51 -4.31 -13.63
N GLY A 124 -16.61 -5.63 -13.57
CA GLY A 124 -15.55 -6.52 -13.07
C GLY A 124 -16.07 -7.57 -12.10
N GLU A 125 -15.22 -8.54 -11.79
CA GLU A 125 -15.48 -9.50 -10.72
C GLU A 125 -14.94 -8.98 -9.39
N ILE A 126 -15.64 -9.26 -8.29
CA ILE A 126 -15.25 -8.87 -6.93
C ILE A 126 -14.92 -10.13 -6.13
N VAL A 127 -13.71 -10.22 -5.61
CA VAL A 127 -13.28 -11.27 -4.68
C VAL A 127 -13.20 -10.67 -3.29
N ILE A 128 -14.14 -11.05 -2.44
CA ILE A 128 -14.21 -10.66 -1.04
C ILE A 128 -13.40 -11.66 -0.23
N LEU A 129 -12.43 -11.16 0.53
CA LEU A 129 -11.63 -11.98 1.42
C LEU A 129 -12.34 -12.19 2.76
N GLY A 130 -12.33 -13.43 3.27
CA GLY A 130 -12.70 -13.70 4.67
C GLY A 130 -11.75 -13.01 5.65
N SER A 131 -12.30 -12.51 6.77
CA SER A 131 -11.52 -11.93 7.87
C SER A 131 -10.98 -13.02 8.80
N VAL A 132 -9.83 -12.77 9.44
CA VAL A 132 -9.23 -13.68 10.42
C VAL A 132 -9.53 -13.26 11.87
N HIS A 133 -9.61 -14.23 12.77
CA HIS A 133 -9.65 -14.01 14.21
C HIS A 133 -8.24 -13.74 14.76
N ASN A 134 -8.12 -12.86 15.75
CA ASN A 134 -6.90 -12.63 16.54
C ASN A 134 -7.01 -13.34 17.88
N LEU A 135 -6.70 -14.63 17.92
CA LEU A 135 -6.80 -15.42 19.15
C LEU A 135 -5.76 -15.01 20.22
N ASN A 136 -4.70 -14.30 19.84
CA ASN A 136 -3.62 -13.90 20.77
C ASN A 136 -4.04 -12.78 21.74
N ASN A 137 -5.14 -12.08 21.46
CA ASN A 137 -5.67 -11.07 22.38
C ASN A 137 -6.62 -11.65 23.46
N GLY A 138 -6.89 -12.95 23.42
CA GLY A 138 -7.83 -13.65 24.33
C GLY A 138 -9.32 -13.33 24.11
N ALA A 139 -9.65 -12.13 23.62
CA ALA A 139 -11.01 -11.64 23.39
C ALA A 139 -11.71 -12.25 22.17
N GLU A 140 -10.97 -12.87 21.24
CA GLU A 140 -11.52 -13.51 20.03
C GLU A 140 -11.42 -15.05 20.05
N SER A 141 -11.15 -15.64 21.23
CA SER A 141 -11.09 -17.10 21.46
C SER A 141 -12.42 -17.81 21.21
N PRO A 142 -12.43 -19.09 20.78
CA PRO A 142 -13.67 -19.86 20.62
C PRO A 142 -14.60 -19.74 21.83
N GLY A 143 -15.86 -19.37 21.58
CA GLY A 143 -16.87 -19.12 22.62
C GLY A 143 -16.94 -17.69 23.14
N SER A 144 -16.05 -16.78 22.71
CA SER A 144 -16.14 -15.35 23.04
C SER A 144 -17.10 -14.57 22.14
N GLU A 145 -17.52 -13.38 22.58
CA GLU A 145 -18.30 -12.44 21.75
C GLU A 145 -17.52 -12.00 20.50
N GLY A 146 -16.20 -11.79 20.64
CA GLY A 146 -15.33 -11.47 19.51
C GLY A 146 -15.28 -12.59 18.47
N HIS A 147 -15.27 -13.85 18.92
CA HIS A 147 -15.32 -15.01 18.03
C HIS A 147 -16.68 -15.09 17.30
N ALA A 148 -17.78 -14.93 18.03
CA ALA A 148 -19.13 -14.92 17.45
C ALA A 148 -19.29 -13.82 16.38
N LYS A 149 -18.79 -12.61 16.66
CA LYS A 149 -18.80 -11.48 15.71
C LYS A 149 -18.07 -11.83 14.41
N TRP A 150 -16.83 -12.32 14.48
CA TRP A 150 -16.07 -12.59 13.25
C TRP A 150 -16.62 -13.76 12.45
N THR A 151 -17.22 -14.74 13.13
CA THR A 151 -18.02 -15.80 12.50
C THR A 151 -19.24 -15.21 11.76
N GLU A 152 -19.96 -14.27 12.38
CA GLU A 152 -21.07 -13.55 11.74
C GLU A 152 -20.60 -12.72 10.53
N VAL A 153 -19.49 -11.99 10.64
CA VAL A 153 -18.90 -11.24 9.53
C VAL A 153 -18.61 -12.19 8.37
N ASN A 154 -17.87 -13.28 8.59
CA ASN A 154 -17.51 -14.20 7.52
C ASN A 154 -18.70 -14.91 6.89
N ALA A 155 -19.70 -15.31 7.68
CA ALA A 155 -20.95 -15.84 7.14
C ALA A 155 -21.69 -14.78 6.30
N GLY A 156 -21.69 -13.52 6.75
CA GLY A 156 -22.27 -12.40 6.02
C GLY A 156 -21.53 -12.07 4.72
N LEU A 157 -20.19 -12.16 4.69
CA LEU A 157 -19.39 -11.99 3.48
C LEU A 157 -19.66 -13.13 2.49
N ALA A 158 -19.70 -14.38 2.96
CA ALA A 158 -20.00 -15.55 2.13
C ALA A 158 -21.41 -15.48 1.52
N ALA A 159 -22.41 -15.02 2.29
CA ALA A 159 -23.78 -14.85 1.82
C ALA A 159 -23.95 -13.80 0.71
N ARG A 160 -22.95 -12.91 0.54
CA ARG A 160 -22.92 -11.89 -0.52
C ARG A 160 -22.24 -12.37 -1.80
N ALA A 161 -21.62 -13.55 -1.79
CA ALA A 161 -21.13 -14.18 -3.00
C ALA A 161 -22.30 -14.73 -3.82
N ASP A 162 -22.38 -14.35 -5.09
CA ASP A 162 -23.41 -14.81 -6.03
C ASP A 162 -22.89 -15.93 -6.95
N GLY A 163 -21.58 -16.20 -6.93
CA GLY A 163 -20.94 -17.19 -7.79
C GLY A 163 -20.86 -16.78 -9.27
N ALA A 164 -21.20 -15.54 -9.60
CA ALA A 164 -21.20 -14.99 -10.95
C ALA A 164 -20.33 -13.73 -11.07
N THR A 165 -20.50 -12.74 -10.20
CA THR A 165 -19.77 -11.47 -10.21
C THR A 165 -19.12 -11.13 -8.87
N VAL A 166 -19.61 -11.73 -7.79
CA VAL A 166 -19.09 -11.57 -6.42
C VAL A 166 -18.75 -12.95 -5.86
N PHE A 167 -17.52 -13.07 -5.37
CA PHE A 167 -16.96 -14.32 -4.89
C PHE A 167 -16.41 -14.15 -3.48
N PHE A 168 -16.52 -15.21 -2.69
CA PHE A 168 -15.94 -15.27 -1.36
C PHE A 168 -14.72 -16.18 -1.37
N ALA A 169 -13.56 -15.61 -1.03
CA ALA A 169 -12.31 -16.32 -0.88
C ALA A 169 -11.99 -16.51 0.60
N ASP A 170 -12.28 -17.71 1.11
CA ASP A 170 -11.91 -18.06 2.47
C ASP A 170 -10.46 -18.56 2.55
N HIS A 171 -9.53 -17.63 2.76
CA HIS A 171 -8.12 -17.98 2.87
C HIS A 171 -7.78 -18.74 4.16
N ARG A 172 -8.66 -18.73 5.17
CA ARG A 172 -8.45 -19.42 6.46
C ARG A 172 -8.42 -20.93 6.27
N ALA A 173 -9.40 -21.46 5.54
CA ALA A 173 -9.46 -22.88 5.20
C ALA A 173 -8.21 -23.32 4.42
N ARG A 174 -7.67 -22.44 3.55
CA ARG A 174 -6.43 -22.70 2.82
C ARG A 174 -5.21 -22.68 3.73
N ALA A 175 -5.11 -21.73 4.66
CA ALA A 175 -4.03 -21.64 5.63
C ALA A 175 -3.96 -22.89 6.51
N VAL A 176 -5.11 -23.34 7.02
CA VAL A 176 -5.25 -24.59 7.79
C VAL A 176 -4.86 -25.78 6.92
N TYR A 177 -5.41 -25.90 5.71
CA TYR A 177 -5.09 -27.03 4.83
C TYR A 177 -3.60 -27.11 4.44
N GLU A 178 -2.91 -25.99 4.27
CA GLU A 178 -1.50 -25.97 3.84
C GLU A 178 -0.50 -26.17 4.99
N HIS A 179 -0.82 -25.80 6.23
CA HIS A 179 0.17 -25.72 7.31
C HIS A 179 -0.18 -26.49 8.60
N ASN A 180 -1.39 -27.05 8.73
CA ASN A 180 -1.85 -27.73 9.94
C ASN A 180 -1.14 -29.07 10.23
N THR A 181 -0.48 -29.71 9.26
CA THR A 181 0.15 -31.04 9.46
C THR A 181 1.63 -30.99 9.88
N GLU A 182 2.27 -29.83 9.86
CA GLU A 182 3.72 -29.70 10.09
C GLU A 182 4.10 -29.36 11.55
N TRP A 183 3.13 -28.96 12.39
CA TRP A 183 3.38 -28.45 13.75
C TRP A 183 2.25 -28.87 14.72
N PRO A 184 2.42 -29.96 15.49
CA PRO A 184 1.37 -30.51 16.36
C PRO A 184 0.90 -29.55 17.46
N GLU A 185 1.78 -28.66 17.93
CA GLU A 185 1.44 -27.60 18.87
C GLU A 185 0.59 -26.47 18.25
N ASP A 186 0.71 -26.25 16.93
CA ASP A 186 -0.14 -25.32 16.19
C ASP A 186 -1.50 -25.94 15.85
N VAL A 187 -1.64 -27.27 15.79
CA VAL A 187 -2.94 -27.95 15.52
C VAL A 187 -4.03 -27.54 16.52
N ALA A 188 -3.67 -27.37 17.80
CA ALA A 188 -4.60 -26.91 18.83
C ALA A 188 -4.99 -25.44 18.68
N ARG A 189 -4.14 -24.61 18.06
CA ARG A 189 -4.40 -23.18 17.74
C ARG A 189 -5.07 -22.97 16.38
N ALA A 190 -4.79 -23.85 15.42
CA ALA A 190 -5.18 -23.77 14.01
C ALA A 190 -6.50 -24.47 13.70
N ALA A 191 -7.07 -25.24 14.64
CA ALA A 191 -8.34 -25.93 14.42
C ALA A 191 -9.50 -25.00 14.00
N ASN A 192 -9.42 -23.68 14.23
CA ASN A 192 -10.47 -22.70 13.91
C ASN A 192 -9.93 -21.29 13.55
N ASP A 193 -9.28 -21.08 12.39
CA ASP A 193 -9.14 -19.77 11.69
C ASP A 193 -7.78 -19.00 11.64
N LEU A 194 -6.70 -19.43 12.30
CA LEU A 194 -5.43 -18.69 12.23
C LEU A 194 -4.54 -19.08 11.02
N PRO A 195 -3.80 -18.12 10.42
CA PRO A 195 -2.50 -18.44 9.84
C PRO A 195 -1.58 -18.87 10.99
N SER A 196 -0.95 -20.04 10.90
CA SER A 196 0.04 -20.49 11.91
C SER A 196 1.05 -19.38 12.24
N ALA A 197 1.72 -19.44 13.41
CA ALA A 197 2.78 -18.47 13.75
C ALA A 197 3.87 -18.36 12.65
N SER A 198 3.98 -19.38 11.79
CA SER A 198 4.88 -19.41 10.64
C SER A 198 4.44 -18.58 9.41
N LEU A 199 3.22 -18.03 9.40
CA LEU A 199 2.65 -17.23 8.30
C LEU A 199 2.43 -15.75 8.66
N VAL A 200 2.58 -15.41 9.94
CA VAL A 200 2.46 -14.04 10.46
C VAL A 200 3.83 -13.50 10.85
N VAL A 201 3.91 -12.19 11.06
CA VAL A 201 5.18 -11.47 11.32
C VAL A 201 5.80 -11.93 12.64
N SER A 202 5.00 -12.11 13.69
CA SER A 202 5.45 -12.69 14.95
C SER A 202 4.29 -13.27 15.76
N ALA A 203 4.59 -13.89 16.90
CA ALA A 203 3.56 -14.27 17.85
C ALA A 203 2.86 -13.05 18.49
N GLU A 204 3.52 -11.90 18.57
CA GLU A 204 2.92 -10.65 19.08
C GLU A 204 2.07 -9.95 18.00
N ASP A 205 2.49 -10.04 16.73
CA ASP A 205 1.74 -9.54 15.58
C ASP A 205 1.16 -10.71 14.76
N ALA A 206 0.07 -11.28 15.30
CA ALA A 206 -0.67 -12.38 14.69
C ALA A 206 -1.69 -11.95 13.63
N LEU A 207 -1.67 -10.68 13.23
CA LEU A 207 -2.55 -10.17 12.18
C LEU A 207 -1.81 -9.90 10.88
N HIS A 208 -0.60 -9.36 10.92
CA HIS A 208 0.14 -9.09 9.69
C HIS A 208 0.83 -10.34 9.16
N LEU A 209 0.72 -10.56 7.85
CA LEU A 209 1.33 -11.71 7.18
C LEU A 209 2.84 -11.48 6.95
N ASN A 210 3.63 -12.53 7.10
CA ASN A 210 5.02 -12.56 6.64
C ASN A 210 5.10 -12.98 5.17
N ALA A 211 6.31 -13.08 4.61
CA ALA A 211 6.53 -13.49 3.21
C ALA A 211 5.78 -14.77 2.80
N ARG A 212 5.75 -15.78 3.67
CA ARG A 212 5.05 -17.06 3.41
C ARG A 212 3.54 -16.90 3.47
N GLY A 213 3.03 -16.09 4.40
CA GLY A 213 1.61 -15.74 4.46
C GLY A 213 1.15 -14.98 3.21
N CYS A 214 1.92 -13.98 2.78
CA CYS A 214 1.68 -13.25 1.54
C CYS A 214 1.71 -14.17 0.31
N GLU A 215 2.61 -15.13 0.26
CA GLU A 215 2.69 -16.12 -0.83
C GLU A 215 1.46 -17.05 -0.86
N MET A 216 1.02 -17.53 0.31
CA MET A 216 -0.21 -18.32 0.45
C MET A 216 -1.42 -17.54 -0.02
N GLN A 217 -1.56 -16.29 0.44
CA GLN A 217 -2.69 -15.43 0.05
C GLN A 217 -2.65 -15.11 -1.44
N ALA A 218 -1.47 -14.86 -2.03
CA ALA A 218 -1.31 -14.69 -3.48
C ALA A 218 -1.78 -15.93 -4.27
N ARG A 219 -1.49 -17.15 -3.78
CA ARG A 219 -2.00 -18.38 -4.41
C ARG A 219 -3.52 -18.51 -4.30
N VAL A 220 -4.14 -18.07 -3.21
CA VAL A 220 -5.60 -18.03 -3.05
C VAL A 220 -6.21 -17.09 -4.09
N VAL A 221 -5.69 -15.85 -4.17
CA VAL A 221 -6.18 -14.85 -5.14
C VAL A 221 -6.01 -15.34 -6.57
N LEU A 222 -4.84 -15.88 -6.91
CA LEU A 222 -4.59 -16.46 -8.22
C LEU A 222 -5.53 -17.62 -8.53
N GLY A 223 -5.76 -18.50 -7.56
CA GLY A 223 -6.70 -19.61 -7.68
C GLY A 223 -8.11 -19.15 -8.02
N CYS A 224 -8.60 -18.09 -7.36
CA CYS A 224 -9.86 -17.45 -7.70
C CYS A 224 -9.84 -16.92 -9.14
N VAL A 225 -8.89 -16.03 -9.47
CA VAL A 225 -8.77 -15.45 -10.83
C VAL A 225 -8.76 -16.53 -11.93
N LEU A 226 -8.04 -17.63 -11.71
CA LEU A 226 -7.93 -18.75 -12.65
C LEU A 226 -9.16 -19.68 -12.67
N ALA A 227 -9.85 -19.86 -11.55
CA ALA A 227 -11.08 -20.65 -11.47
C ALA A 227 -12.25 -19.92 -12.14
N HIS A 228 -12.31 -18.59 -12.00
CA HIS A 228 -13.28 -17.73 -12.68
C HIS A 228 -13.02 -17.67 -14.20
N ARG A 229 -11.74 -17.67 -14.60
CA ARG A 229 -11.26 -17.89 -15.98
C ARG A 229 -11.35 -19.35 -16.43
N ALA A 230 -12.38 -20.10 -16.07
CA ALA A 230 -12.74 -21.21 -16.93
C ALA A 230 -12.98 -20.62 -18.35
N LEU A 231 -11.96 -20.68 -19.20
CA LEU A 231 -12.00 -21.46 -20.43
C LEU A 231 -13.14 -22.46 -20.23
N SER A 232 -14.35 -22.05 -20.60
CA SER A 232 -15.59 -22.77 -20.29
C SER A 232 -15.68 -24.09 -21.05
N ALA A 233 -14.67 -24.37 -21.87
CA ALA A 233 -14.19 -25.71 -22.13
C ALA A 233 -12.76 -25.84 -21.56
N PRO A 234 -12.40 -26.89 -20.79
CA PRO A 234 -11.02 -27.36 -20.89
C PRO A 234 -10.70 -27.42 -22.39
N LEU A 235 -9.56 -26.86 -22.82
CA LEU A 235 -9.13 -27.07 -24.20
C LEU A 235 -9.28 -28.57 -24.47
N SER A 236 -10.20 -28.91 -25.38
CA SER A 236 -10.62 -30.30 -25.65
C SER A 236 -9.45 -31.18 -26.11
N ASN A 237 -8.31 -30.56 -26.32
CA ASN A 237 -7.07 -31.06 -26.88
C ASN A 237 -5.85 -30.96 -25.93
N LEU A 238 -5.96 -30.47 -24.68
CA LEU A 238 -4.85 -30.54 -23.71
C LEU A 238 -5.21 -31.45 -22.53
N LEU A 239 -5.14 -32.75 -22.86
CA LEU A 239 -5.10 -33.92 -21.99
C LEU A 239 -6.39 -34.26 -21.23
N ALA A 240 -7.28 -34.97 -21.91
CA ALA A 240 -8.04 -36.04 -21.24
C ALA A 240 -7.03 -37.09 -20.74
N ASN A 241 -6.49 -36.93 -19.52
CA ASN A 241 -6.07 -38.09 -18.75
C ASN A 241 -7.21 -38.38 -17.78
N PRO A 242 -7.90 -39.54 -17.90
CA PRO A 242 -8.98 -39.90 -17.01
C PRO A 242 -8.51 -39.79 -15.56
N ASP A 243 -9.41 -39.33 -14.71
CA ASP A 243 -9.15 -39.12 -13.30
C ASP A 243 -8.35 -40.27 -12.66
N PHE A 244 -7.40 -39.95 -11.78
CA PHE A 244 -6.76 -40.93 -10.90
C PHE A 244 -7.77 -41.73 -10.05
N ALA A 245 -9.05 -41.36 -10.09
CA ALA A 245 -10.18 -42.10 -9.56
C ALA A 245 -10.38 -43.49 -10.21
N ALA A 246 -9.88 -43.74 -11.43
CA ALA A 246 -10.04 -45.03 -12.14
C ALA A 246 -8.86 -46.00 -11.97
N GLY A 247 -7.88 -45.69 -11.12
CA GLY A 247 -6.73 -46.58 -10.87
C GLY A 247 -5.67 -46.65 -11.99
N ALA A 248 -5.84 -45.87 -13.06
CA ALA A 248 -4.94 -45.87 -14.20
C ALA A 248 -3.71 -44.96 -13.97
N THR A 249 -2.52 -45.46 -14.32
CA THR A 249 -1.26 -44.71 -14.36
C THR A 249 -0.91 -44.25 -15.78
N THR A 250 -1.87 -44.32 -16.71
CA THR A 250 -1.73 -43.92 -18.11
C THR A 250 -1.15 -42.51 -18.22
N GLY A 251 -0.14 -42.32 -19.09
CA GLY A 251 0.56 -41.04 -19.24
C GLY A 251 1.68 -40.77 -18.23
N TRP A 252 1.89 -41.68 -17.26
CA TRP A 252 3.05 -41.69 -16.37
C TRP A 252 4.00 -42.83 -16.76
N THR A 253 5.30 -42.54 -16.78
CA THR A 253 6.35 -43.54 -16.94
C THR A 253 7.12 -43.69 -15.64
N ALA A 254 7.56 -44.91 -15.34
CA ALA A 254 8.39 -45.23 -14.19
C ALA A 254 9.64 -45.99 -14.65
N ALA A 255 10.73 -45.77 -13.95
CA ALA A 255 11.96 -46.52 -14.20
C ALA A 255 11.88 -47.95 -13.63
N ALA A 256 12.76 -48.83 -14.11
CA ALA A 256 12.78 -50.24 -13.69
C ALA A 256 12.91 -50.38 -12.16
N GLY A 257 12.09 -51.24 -11.55
CA GLY A 257 12.06 -51.46 -10.10
C GLY A 257 11.19 -50.47 -9.31
N THR A 258 10.49 -49.56 -9.99
CA THR A 258 9.50 -48.64 -9.39
C THR A 258 8.08 -49.09 -9.73
N VAL A 259 7.19 -49.06 -8.75
CA VAL A 259 5.75 -49.35 -8.90
C VAL A 259 4.96 -48.05 -8.77
N LEU A 260 4.07 -47.80 -9.74
CA LEU A 260 3.09 -46.72 -9.69
C LEU A 260 1.70 -47.31 -9.40
N THR A 261 0.99 -46.74 -8.44
CA THR A 261 -0.43 -47.05 -8.19
C THR A 261 -1.23 -45.76 -8.14
N ALA A 262 -2.44 -45.76 -8.69
CA ALA A 262 -3.34 -44.61 -8.62
C ALA A 262 -4.60 -44.97 -7.82
N SER A 263 -5.04 -44.08 -6.93
CA SER A 263 -6.30 -44.22 -6.19
C SER A 263 -6.74 -42.87 -5.63
N GLY A 264 -8.04 -42.59 -5.64
CA GLY A 264 -8.62 -41.45 -4.92
C GLY A 264 -8.04 -40.07 -5.30
N GLY A 265 -7.63 -39.88 -6.56
CA GLY A 265 -7.04 -38.59 -6.98
C GLY A 265 -5.52 -38.49 -6.81
N VAL A 266 -4.87 -39.57 -6.36
CA VAL A 266 -3.46 -39.59 -5.95
C VAL A 266 -2.71 -40.70 -6.69
N VAL A 267 -1.46 -40.43 -7.09
CA VAL A 267 -0.49 -41.44 -7.54
C VAL A 267 0.47 -41.73 -6.40
N ALA A 268 0.60 -43.00 -6.00
CA ALA A 268 1.62 -43.46 -5.09
C ALA A 268 2.76 -44.15 -5.85
N VAL A 269 3.98 -43.93 -5.38
CA VAL A 269 5.21 -44.49 -5.95
C VAL A 269 5.92 -45.28 -4.86
N SER A 270 6.28 -46.53 -5.16
CA SER A 270 7.06 -47.39 -4.25
C SER A 270 8.19 -48.13 -4.96
N GLY A 271 9.29 -48.42 -4.26
CA GLY A 271 10.45 -49.13 -4.81
C GLY A 271 11.40 -49.66 -3.72
N GLY A 272 12.14 -50.74 -4.03
CA GLY A 272 12.94 -51.51 -3.05
C GLY A 272 14.44 -51.22 -3.00
N ALA A 273 14.99 -50.36 -3.86
CA ALA A 273 16.43 -50.03 -3.89
C ALA A 273 16.67 -48.52 -4.09
N ALA A 274 17.89 -48.06 -3.76
CA ALA A 274 18.39 -46.70 -4.03
C ALA A 274 18.14 -46.31 -5.50
N PHE A 275 17.13 -45.49 -5.76
CA PHE A 275 16.72 -45.23 -7.14
C PHE A 275 16.16 -43.82 -7.32
N LYS A 276 16.45 -43.24 -8.49
CA LYS A 276 15.79 -42.05 -9.04
C LYS A 276 14.37 -42.42 -9.49
N GLY A 277 13.43 -42.48 -8.56
CA GLY A 277 12.02 -42.68 -8.91
C GLY A 277 11.55 -41.50 -9.75
N LEU A 278 11.38 -41.71 -11.05
CA LEU A 278 10.97 -40.70 -12.02
C LEU A 278 9.52 -40.96 -12.40
N ALA A 279 8.65 -40.00 -12.12
CA ALA A 279 7.27 -40.00 -12.57
C ALA A 279 7.07 -38.74 -13.41
N GLN A 280 6.70 -38.89 -14.67
CA GLN A 280 6.62 -37.77 -15.60
C GLN A 280 5.33 -37.78 -16.43
N GLN A 281 4.74 -36.60 -16.59
CA GLN A 281 3.64 -36.35 -17.53
C GLN A 281 4.17 -35.50 -18.69
N ALA A 282 3.98 -35.96 -19.94
CA ALA A 282 4.40 -35.26 -21.15
C ALA A 282 3.22 -34.63 -21.91
N LEU A 283 3.38 -33.37 -22.34
CA LEU A 283 2.54 -32.66 -23.31
C LEU A 283 3.12 -32.90 -24.70
N THR A 284 2.57 -33.82 -25.47
CA THR A 284 3.18 -34.23 -26.76
C THR A 284 2.62 -33.53 -28.00
N ALA A 285 1.69 -32.57 -27.89
CA ALA A 285 1.18 -31.82 -29.03
C ALA A 285 0.80 -30.37 -28.70
N GLY A 286 1.15 -29.43 -29.58
CA GLY A 286 0.63 -28.06 -29.57
C GLY A 286 1.23 -27.10 -28.53
N ALA A 287 2.31 -27.47 -27.83
CA ALA A 287 2.91 -26.64 -26.77
C ALA A 287 3.92 -25.59 -27.25
N ALA A 288 4.40 -25.70 -28.48
CA ALA A 288 5.49 -24.84 -28.99
C ALA A 288 5.11 -23.36 -28.95
N GLY A 289 5.97 -22.52 -28.33
CA GLY A 289 5.78 -21.06 -28.24
C GLY A 289 4.64 -20.60 -27.33
N ARG A 290 4.03 -21.50 -26.54
CA ARG A 290 3.00 -21.19 -25.56
C ARG A 290 3.60 -21.22 -24.16
N LYS A 291 3.09 -20.40 -23.26
CA LYS A 291 3.49 -20.41 -21.85
C LYS A 291 2.62 -21.42 -21.10
N PHE A 292 3.15 -22.04 -20.06
CA PHE A 292 2.42 -22.96 -19.20
C PHE A 292 2.77 -22.73 -17.73
N PHE A 293 1.82 -22.98 -16.83
CA PHE A 293 2.11 -23.07 -15.40
C PHE A 293 1.57 -24.39 -14.84
N ALA A 294 2.32 -24.94 -13.88
CA ALA A 294 1.98 -26.18 -13.21
C ALA A 294 1.81 -25.93 -11.71
N THR A 295 0.76 -26.46 -11.12
CA THR A 295 0.60 -26.56 -9.67
C THR A 295 0.49 -28.02 -9.25
N TRP A 296 1.05 -28.36 -8.09
CA TRP A 296 1.02 -29.72 -7.57
C TRP A 296 0.96 -29.75 -6.05
N ASP A 297 0.58 -30.90 -5.50
CA ASP A 297 0.50 -31.15 -4.07
C ASP A 297 1.01 -32.57 -3.77
N VAL A 298 2.03 -32.68 -2.91
CA VAL A 298 2.62 -33.94 -2.44
C VAL A 298 2.14 -34.20 -1.01
N PRO A 299 1.03 -34.95 -0.81
CA PRO A 299 0.38 -35.10 0.50
C PRO A 299 1.14 -35.97 1.52
N ALA A 300 2.11 -36.82 1.13
CA ALA A 300 2.95 -37.57 2.08
C ALA A 300 4.22 -38.16 1.45
N VAL A 301 5.34 -38.13 2.20
CA VAL A 301 6.58 -38.88 1.93
C VAL A 301 6.88 -39.74 3.15
N ALA A 302 6.83 -41.07 3.02
CA ALA A 302 7.13 -42.00 4.12
C ALA A 302 8.62 -41.96 4.48
N THR A 303 8.92 -41.90 5.78
CA THR A 303 10.23 -41.60 6.34
C THR A 303 11.09 -42.85 6.56
N GLY A 304 12.26 -42.86 5.94
CA GLY A 304 13.35 -43.80 6.21
C GLY A 304 14.63 -43.33 5.54
N GLY A 305 15.62 -42.91 6.34
CA GLY A 305 17.02 -42.58 6.01
C GLY A 305 17.35 -42.00 4.63
N GLY A 306 17.67 -40.71 4.53
CA GLY A 306 18.35 -40.15 3.34
C GLY A 306 17.55 -39.19 2.43
N ALA A 307 16.22 -39.17 2.49
CA ALA A 307 15.33 -38.77 1.40
C ALA A 307 15.06 -37.28 1.12
N GLY A 308 15.15 -36.88 -0.15
CA GLY A 308 14.56 -35.64 -0.70
C GLY A 308 13.65 -35.89 -1.92
N LEU A 309 12.76 -34.94 -2.21
CA LEU A 309 11.96 -34.93 -3.44
C LEU A 309 12.29 -33.68 -4.25
N SER A 310 12.66 -33.86 -5.50
CA SER A 310 12.84 -32.78 -6.47
C SER A 310 11.70 -32.81 -7.48
N VAL A 311 11.02 -31.68 -7.66
CA VAL A 311 10.09 -31.50 -8.77
C VAL A 311 10.79 -30.66 -9.84
N ARG A 312 10.58 -31.02 -11.10
CA ARG A 312 11.25 -30.40 -12.25
C ARG A 312 10.27 -30.16 -13.38
N LEU A 313 10.43 -29.06 -14.09
CA LEU A 313 9.74 -28.78 -15.35
C LEU A 313 10.77 -28.74 -16.49
N ARG A 314 10.54 -29.51 -17.56
CA ARG A 314 11.49 -29.69 -18.67
C ARG A 314 10.82 -29.66 -20.04
N GLU A 315 11.59 -29.43 -21.10
CA GLU A 315 11.10 -29.46 -22.49
C GLU A 315 10.67 -30.85 -22.99
N SER A 316 11.16 -31.94 -22.41
CA SER A 316 10.88 -33.27 -22.97
C SER A 316 11.04 -34.40 -21.98
N ALA A 317 10.48 -35.57 -22.33
CA ALA A 317 10.69 -36.80 -21.60
C ALA A 317 12.14 -37.28 -21.71
N GLY A 318 12.85 -37.31 -20.58
CA GLY A 318 14.16 -37.97 -20.49
C GLY A 318 15.41 -37.11 -20.76
N GLY A 319 15.35 -35.77 -20.80
CA GLY A 319 16.60 -34.98 -20.84
C GLY A 319 16.60 -33.59 -21.48
N GLY A 320 15.46 -32.97 -21.76
CA GLY A 320 15.39 -31.60 -22.31
C GLY A 320 15.85 -30.49 -21.35
N ALA A 321 15.90 -29.25 -21.84
CA ALA A 321 16.28 -28.10 -21.02
C ALA A 321 15.40 -27.99 -19.78
N LEU A 322 16.04 -27.70 -18.64
CA LEU A 322 15.38 -27.55 -17.36
C LEU A 322 14.88 -26.12 -17.22
N HIS A 323 13.57 -25.94 -17.18
CA HIS A 323 12.97 -24.62 -17.02
C HIS A 323 12.88 -24.21 -15.55
N ALA A 324 12.60 -25.17 -14.66
CA ALA A 324 12.52 -24.90 -13.23
C ALA A 324 12.73 -26.18 -12.38
N VAL A 325 13.22 -25.99 -11.16
CA VAL A 325 13.41 -27.03 -10.13
C VAL A 325 12.94 -26.50 -8.78
N GLN A 326 12.30 -27.38 -8.02
CA GLN A 326 12.00 -27.17 -6.61
C GLN A 326 12.44 -28.41 -5.85
N ASP A 327 13.38 -28.23 -4.93
CA ASP A 327 13.91 -29.29 -4.07
C ASP A 327 13.26 -29.20 -2.69
N ALA A 328 12.69 -30.30 -2.22
CA ALA A 328 12.08 -30.41 -0.91
C ALA A 328 12.94 -31.29 0.01
N PRO A 329 13.45 -30.74 1.14
CA PRO A 329 14.14 -31.53 2.15
C PRO A 329 13.13 -32.43 2.90
N TYR A 330 13.66 -33.53 3.46
CA TYR A 330 12.99 -34.58 4.24
C TYR A 330 11.64 -34.23 4.91
N ALA A 331 10.71 -35.18 4.83
CA ALA A 331 9.52 -35.31 5.69
C ALA A 331 8.48 -34.18 5.61
N ARG A 332 8.32 -33.51 4.46
CA ARG A 332 7.35 -32.41 4.31
C ARG A 332 6.32 -32.64 3.20
N ARG A 333 5.09 -32.17 3.46
CA ARG A 333 4.12 -31.96 2.38
C ARG A 333 4.66 -30.83 1.52
N THR A 334 4.83 -31.09 0.23
CA THR A 334 5.39 -30.09 -0.69
C THR A 334 4.31 -29.63 -1.64
N LYS A 335 4.03 -28.34 -1.63
CA LYS A 335 3.24 -27.66 -2.64
C LYS A 335 4.16 -26.73 -3.39
N GLY A 336 3.97 -26.68 -4.71
CA GLY A 336 4.82 -25.89 -5.56
C GLY A 336 4.11 -25.45 -6.80
N MET A 337 4.69 -24.42 -7.39
CA MET A 337 4.24 -23.84 -8.64
C MET A 337 5.46 -23.55 -9.50
N PHE A 338 5.42 -24.01 -10.75
CA PHE A 338 6.41 -23.63 -11.76
C PHE A 338 5.82 -22.61 -12.72
N LEU A 339 6.63 -21.60 -13.00
CA LEU A 339 6.28 -20.40 -13.74
C LEU A 339 6.94 -20.47 -15.12
N ALA A 340 6.11 -20.56 -16.16
CA ALA A 340 6.36 -20.41 -17.61
C ALA A 340 7.68 -20.96 -18.19
N ALA A 341 7.52 -21.96 -19.06
CA ALA A 341 8.44 -22.31 -20.13
C ALA A 341 7.82 -21.91 -21.49
N GLU A 342 8.63 -21.49 -22.47
CA GLU A 342 8.28 -21.50 -23.89
C GLU A 342 8.94 -22.74 -24.52
N PRO A 343 8.35 -23.94 -24.37
CA PRO A 343 8.95 -25.15 -24.90
C PRO A 343 9.05 -25.07 -26.43
N ASN A 344 10.07 -25.74 -26.97
CA ASN A 344 10.21 -25.94 -28.41
C ASN A 344 9.19 -26.99 -28.93
N THR A 345 9.37 -27.47 -30.16
CA THR A 345 8.47 -28.43 -30.81
C THR A 345 8.36 -29.80 -30.12
N ALA A 346 9.24 -30.12 -29.16
CA ALA A 346 9.29 -31.43 -28.50
C ALA A 346 8.25 -31.65 -27.38
N GLY A 347 7.52 -30.61 -26.96
CA GLY A 347 6.51 -30.71 -25.92
C GLY A 347 6.92 -30.10 -24.57
N LEU A 348 6.19 -30.41 -23.49
CA LEU A 348 6.54 -29.99 -22.12
C LEU A 348 6.37 -31.18 -21.16
N ALA A 349 7.28 -31.34 -20.21
CA ALA A 349 7.30 -32.44 -19.27
C ALA A 349 7.31 -31.94 -17.82
N LEU A 350 6.31 -32.30 -17.03
CA LEU A 350 6.36 -32.16 -15.57
C LEU A 350 6.91 -33.46 -14.98
N GLN A 351 8.03 -33.37 -14.28
CA GLN A 351 8.79 -34.51 -13.78
C GLN A 351 8.94 -34.42 -12.25
N PHE A 352 8.62 -35.51 -11.57
CA PHE A 352 8.88 -35.70 -10.15
C PHE A 352 10.03 -36.69 -10.01
N GLU A 353 11.10 -36.31 -9.31
CA GLU A 353 12.30 -37.12 -9.08
C GLU A 353 12.52 -37.24 -7.57
N ALA A 354 12.39 -38.45 -7.03
CA ALA A 354 12.82 -38.73 -5.67
C ALA A 354 14.34 -38.96 -5.64
N ILE A 355 15.03 -38.32 -4.70
CA ILE A 355 16.46 -38.47 -4.46
C ILE A 355 16.65 -39.19 -3.11
N ASN A 356 16.79 -40.52 -3.13
CA ASN A 356 17.27 -41.26 -1.96
C ASN A 356 17.87 -42.66 -2.26
N ASN A 357 18.73 -43.11 -1.33
CA ASN A 357 19.38 -44.41 -1.26
C ASN A 357 18.59 -45.51 -0.50
N ALA A 358 17.35 -45.27 -0.07
CA ALA A 358 16.51 -46.23 0.66
C ALA A 358 15.13 -46.42 0.02
N ALA A 359 14.46 -47.52 0.36
CA ALA A 359 13.09 -47.79 -0.08
C ALA A 359 12.15 -46.68 0.41
N LEU A 360 11.52 -45.95 -0.51
CA LEU A 360 10.59 -44.87 -0.21
C LEU A 360 9.21 -45.15 -0.78
N THR A 361 8.20 -44.69 -0.05
CA THR A 361 6.82 -44.57 -0.55
C THR A 361 6.41 -43.10 -0.46
N TRP A 362 5.98 -42.52 -1.56
CA TRP A 362 5.45 -41.15 -1.58
C TRP A 362 4.22 -41.07 -2.46
N SER A 363 3.42 -40.02 -2.27
CA SER A 363 2.19 -39.83 -3.00
C SER A 363 2.01 -38.41 -3.50
N LEU A 364 1.39 -38.25 -4.67
CA LEU A 364 1.19 -36.99 -5.38
C LEU A 364 -0.28 -36.85 -5.77
N ALA A 365 -0.93 -35.77 -5.36
CA ALA A 365 -2.27 -35.42 -5.83
C ALA A 365 -2.23 -34.87 -7.26
N LYS A 366 -3.35 -34.95 -7.98
CA LYS A 366 -3.47 -34.55 -9.40
C LYS A 366 -2.76 -33.21 -9.69
N PRO A 367 -1.63 -33.19 -10.43
CA PRO A 367 -1.03 -31.94 -10.84
C PRO A 367 -1.95 -31.24 -11.84
N ALA A 368 -2.12 -29.93 -11.68
CA ALA A 368 -2.87 -29.12 -12.61
C ALA A 368 -1.89 -28.33 -13.48
N LEU A 369 -1.82 -28.71 -14.75
CA LEU A 369 -1.07 -27.99 -15.77
C LEU A 369 -2.05 -27.16 -16.59
N ARG A 370 -1.79 -25.86 -16.74
CA ARG A 370 -2.67 -24.93 -17.46
C ARG A 370 -1.87 -24.09 -18.45
N GLU A 371 -2.44 -23.90 -19.64
CA GLU A 371 -1.89 -23.02 -20.68
C GLU A 371 -2.11 -21.56 -20.28
N ALA A 372 -1.05 -20.77 -20.42
CA ALA A 372 -1.02 -19.35 -20.17
C ALA A 372 -1.30 -18.60 -21.48
N TYR A 373 -2.47 -17.95 -21.59
CA TYR A 373 -2.82 -17.15 -22.77
C TYR A 373 -2.17 -15.76 -22.69
N PRO A 374 -1.35 -15.35 -23.67
CA PRO A 374 -0.92 -13.96 -23.78
C PRO A 374 -2.12 -13.08 -24.13
N GLN A 375 -2.44 -12.13 -23.25
CA GLN A 375 -3.19 -10.93 -23.64
C GLN A 375 -2.19 -9.88 -24.11
N VAL A 376 -2.47 -9.23 -25.24
CA VAL A 376 -1.79 -7.99 -25.61
C VAL A 376 -2.25 -6.92 -24.63
N ILE A 377 -1.33 -6.40 -23.81
CA ILE A 377 -1.65 -5.36 -22.83
C ILE A 377 -1.59 -4.00 -23.55
N PRO A 378 -2.72 -3.30 -23.76
CA PRO A 378 -2.68 -1.93 -24.24
C PRO A 378 -1.95 -1.07 -23.19
N SER A 379 -0.94 -0.35 -23.64
CA SER A 379 -0.21 0.63 -22.84
C SER A 379 -1.16 1.74 -22.40
N TYR A 380 -1.08 2.19 -21.14
CA TYR A 380 -1.88 3.31 -20.64
C TYR A 380 -1.00 4.32 -19.90
N ALA A 381 -1.38 5.59 -20.05
CA ALA A 381 -0.63 6.72 -19.55
C ALA A 381 -0.50 6.68 -18.02
N PRO A 382 0.55 7.30 -17.46
CA PRO A 382 0.73 7.33 -16.02
C PRO A 382 -0.42 8.02 -15.27
N GLU A 383 -0.70 7.59 -14.04
CA GLU A 383 -1.71 8.20 -13.15
C GLU A 383 -1.13 8.37 -11.75
N ALA A 384 -1.32 9.55 -11.13
CA ALA A 384 -0.87 9.78 -9.75
C ALA A 384 -1.86 9.15 -8.75
N LEU A 385 -1.39 8.20 -7.94
CA LEU A 385 -2.14 7.55 -6.87
C LEU A 385 -2.10 8.37 -5.57
N VAL A 386 -0.92 8.91 -5.26
CA VAL A 386 -0.69 9.90 -4.19
C VAL A 386 -0.04 11.11 -4.83
N ALA A 387 -0.59 12.30 -4.60
CA ALA A 387 -0.04 13.53 -5.15
C ALA A 387 1.34 13.85 -4.54
N PRO A 388 2.25 14.49 -5.29
CA PRO A 388 3.50 14.99 -4.74
C PRO A 388 3.26 15.94 -3.55
N SER A 389 4.19 16.00 -2.61
CA SER A 389 4.08 16.89 -1.44
C SER A 389 5.44 17.43 -1.00
N LEU A 390 5.40 18.49 -0.17
CA LEU A 390 6.59 19.10 0.46
C LEU A 390 6.56 18.84 1.96
N SER A 391 7.73 18.49 2.51
CA SER A 391 7.97 18.40 3.95
C SER A 391 8.97 19.47 4.37
N GLY A 392 8.62 20.18 5.44
CA GLY A 392 9.33 21.38 5.89
C GLY A 392 8.80 22.66 5.22
N ALA A 393 8.80 23.74 5.99
CA ALA A 393 8.47 25.07 5.49
C ALA A 393 9.66 25.68 4.75
N PRO A 394 9.53 26.12 3.49
CA PRO A 394 10.63 26.76 2.77
C PRO A 394 11.10 28.03 3.49
N SER A 395 12.38 28.08 3.85
CA SER A 395 13.04 29.26 4.37
C SER A 395 14.51 29.26 3.94
N VAL A 396 15.10 30.45 3.82
CA VAL A 396 16.50 30.61 3.43
C VAL A 396 17.41 29.81 4.38
N GLY A 397 18.27 28.97 3.80
CA GLY A 397 19.22 28.14 4.54
C GLY A 397 18.66 26.86 5.16
N ALA A 398 17.34 26.61 5.08
CA ALA A 398 16.71 25.39 5.58
C ALA A 398 16.36 24.44 4.44
N ALA A 399 16.69 23.15 4.59
CA ALA A 399 16.34 22.13 3.61
C ALA A 399 14.84 21.83 3.61
N VAL A 400 14.26 21.77 2.41
CA VAL A 400 12.90 21.29 2.13
C VAL A 400 13.03 19.95 1.41
N THR A 401 12.22 18.98 1.81
CA THR A 401 12.21 17.65 1.19
C THR A 401 10.94 17.48 0.37
N GLY A 402 11.10 17.06 -0.88
CA GLY A 402 10.01 16.68 -1.77
C GLY A 402 9.70 15.19 -1.68
N ASP A 403 8.42 14.84 -1.62
CA ASP A 403 7.93 13.49 -1.87
C ASP A 403 7.34 13.45 -3.29
N PRO A 404 7.86 12.60 -4.21
CA PRO A 404 7.35 12.51 -5.56
C PRO A 404 5.94 11.91 -5.66
N GLY A 405 5.39 11.38 -4.57
CA GLY A 405 4.14 10.65 -4.55
C GLY A 405 4.29 9.25 -5.16
N SER A 406 3.15 8.59 -5.38
CA SER A 406 3.11 7.26 -6.01
C SER A 406 2.30 7.31 -7.30
N TRP A 407 2.73 6.49 -8.27
CA TRP A 407 2.26 6.55 -9.66
C TRP A 407 1.95 5.15 -10.18
N ASP A 408 0.90 5.04 -10.99
CA ASP A 408 0.58 3.86 -11.82
C ASP A 408 0.86 4.19 -13.30
N GLY A 409 1.00 3.17 -14.15
CA GLY A 409 1.17 3.28 -15.60
C GLY A 409 1.74 2.00 -16.22
N TYR A 410 1.46 1.74 -17.50
CA TYR A 410 2.07 0.61 -18.22
C TYR A 410 2.54 0.98 -19.63
N PRO A 411 3.79 0.64 -19.99
CA PRO A 411 4.88 0.16 -19.14
C PRO A 411 5.17 1.04 -17.92
N GLU A 412 5.87 0.47 -16.91
CA GLU A 412 6.11 1.14 -15.62
C GLU A 412 6.70 2.54 -15.83
N PRO A 413 6.09 3.61 -15.28
CA PRO A 413 6.53 4.96 -15.58
C PRO A 413 7.92 5.25 -15.01
N THR A 414 8.75 5.93 -15.81
CA THR A 414 9.94 6.58 -15.28
C THR A 414 9.51 7.86 -14.58
N ILE A 415 9.84 7.98 -13.29
CA ILE A 415 9.55 9.16 -12.48
C ILE A 415 10.75 10.09 -12.47
N SER A 416 10.52 11.33 -12.88
CA SER A 416 11.48 12.43 -12.83
C SER A 416 10.88 13.60 -12.08
N HIS A 417 11.73 14.46 -11.52
CA HIS A 417 11.30 15.59 -10.72
C HIS A 417 12.21 16.79 -10.94
N ARG A 418 11.68 17.98 -10.68
CA ARG A 418 12.45 19.23 -10.64
C ARG A 418 11.76 20.23 -9.73
N TRP A 419 12.56 21.09 -9.11
CA TRP A 419 12.03 22.21 -8.33
C TRP A 419 11.61 23.33 -9.27
N LEU A 420 10.58 24.06 -8.88
CA LEU A 420 10.12 25.27 -9.55
C LEU A 420 10.26 26.44 -8.58
N VAL A 421 10.89 27.53 -9.03
CA VAL A 421 10.90 28.81 -8.32
C VAL A 421 10.15 29.85 -9.15
N ASP A 422 9.04 30.37 -8.62
CA ASP A 422 8.05 31.18 -9.36
C ASP A 422 7.62 30.53 -10.68
N GLY A 423 7.43 29.21 -10.65
CA GLY A 423 7.07 28.41 -11.83
C GLY A 423 8.22 28.12 -12.79
N ALA A 424 9.41 28.69 -12.59
CA ALA A 424 10.58 28.43 -13.43
C ALA A 424 11.40 27.24 -12.89
N PRO A 425 11.79 26.27 -13.74
CA PRO A 425 12.51 25.09 -13.28
C PRO A 425 13.93 25.41 -12.81
N VAL A 426 14.32 24.83 -11.67
CA VAL A 426 15.67 24.86 -11.12
C VAL A 426 16.16 23.44 -10.82
N PRO A 427 17.46 23.16 -10.98
CA PRO A 427 18.02 21.84 -10.72
C PRO A 427 18.02 21.51 -9.22
N GLY A 428 17.90 20.23 -8.89
CA GLY A 428 17.99 19.71 -7.53
C GLY A 428 17.56 18.24 -7.46
N GLY A 429 17.91 17.55 -6.37
CA GLY A 429 17.34 16.24 -6.05
C GLY A 429 16.00 16.40 -5.31
N LEU A 430 15.56 15.39 -4.56
CA LEU A 430 14.38 15.50 -3.69
C LEU A 430 14.61 16.38 -2.45
N SER A 431 15.80 16.97 -2.29
CA SER A 431 16.09 17.96 -1.24
C SER A 431 16.55 19.26 -1.89
N PHE A 432 16.05 20.39 -1.38
CA PHE A 432 16.36 21.73 -1.85
C PHE A 432 16.54 22.69 -0.68
N THR A 433 17.62 23.47 -0.69
CA THR A 433 17.90 24.49 0.33
C THR A 433 17.88 25.86 -0.35
N PRO A 434 16.84 26.68 -0.14
CA PRO A 434 16.79 28.02 -0.72
C PRO A 434 17.93 28.90 -0.21
N ASP A 435 18.52 29.69 -1.09
CA ASP A 435 19.47 30.75 -0.73
C ASP A 435 18.77 32.11 -0.56
N ALA A 436 19.52 33.11 -0.13
CA ALA A 436 18.99 34.45 0.13
C ALA A 436 18.43 35.14 -1.14
N ALA A 437 18.87 34.77 -2.34
CA ALA A 437 18.35 35.33 -3.58
C ALA A 437 16.94 34.82 -3.92
N LEU A 438 16.49 33.75 -3.26
CA LEU A 438 15.16 33.18 -3.45
C LEU A 438 14.14 33.63 -2.40
N GLU A 439 14.53 34.47 -1.43
CA GLU A 439 13.61 34.98 -0.41
C GLU A 439 12.38 35.66 -1.05
N GLY A 440 11.19 35.37 -0.50
CA GLY A 440 9.92 35.92 -0.97
C GLY A 440 9.38 35.30 -2.26
N ARG A 441 10.18 34.51 -2.97
CA ARG A 441 9.74 33.74 -4.14
C ARG A 441 8.93 32.52 -3.71
N THR A 442 8.23 31.89 -4.65
CA THR A 442 7.47 30.67 -4.41
C THR A 442 8.25 29.43 -4.83
N LEU A 443 8.22 28.38 -4.02
CA LEU A 443 8.82 27.07 -4.27
C LEU A 443 7.72 26.03 -4.49
N ALA A 444 7.87 25.20 -5.52
CA ALA A 444 7.04 24.02 -5.75
C ALA A 444 7.90 22.86 -6.28
N LEU A 445 7.39 21.62 -6.16
CA LEU A 445 7.99 20.45 -6.79
C LEU A 445 7.12 20.00 -7.96
N GLU A 446 7.71 19.92 -9.15
CA GLU A 446 7.08 19.27 -10.30
C GLU A 446 7.59 17.84 -10.43
N VAL A 447 6.66 16.90 -10.59
CA VAL A 447 6.92 15.49 -10.80
C VAL A 447 6.30 15.08 -12.11
N THR A 448 7.11 14.46 -12.95
CA THR A 448 6.74 13.95 -14.26
C THR A 448 6.89 12.43 -14.28
N ALA A 449 5.79 11.75 -14.52
CA ALA A 449 5.76 10.32 -14.80
C ALA A 449 5.62 10.11 -16.31
N ALA A 450 6.53 9.35 -16.92
CA ALA A 450 6.54 9.11 -18.36
C ALA A 450 6.62 7.61 -18.69
N SER A 451 5.82 7.18 -19.66
CA SER A 451 5.91 5.86 -20.29
C SER A 451 5.67 5.99 -21.80
N VAL A 452 5.81 4.90 -22.55
CA VAL A 452 5.47 4.90 -23.99
C VAL A 452 3.98 5.16 -24.26
N ALA A 453 3.13 5.05 -23.23
CA ALA A 453 1.70 5.30 -23.34
C ALA A 453 1.31 6.77 -23.14
N GLY A 454 2.22 7.59 -22.59
CA GLY A 454 1.95 8.99 -22.29
C GLY A 454 2.81 9.54 -21.16
N THR A 455 2.59 10.82 -20.86
CA THR A 455 3.29 11.54 -19.80
C THR A 455 2.29 12.32 -18.98
N VAL A 456 2.41 12.25 -17.65
CA VAL A 456 1.58 13.00 -16.72
C VAL A 456 2.45 13.78 -15.76
N VAL A 457 2.10 15.04 -15.58
CA VAL A 457 2.80 15.98 -14.72
C VAL A 457 1.89 16.36 -13.55
N ARG A 458 2.47 16.43 -12.35
CA ARG A 458 1.83 16.98 -11.14
C ARG A 458 2.78 17.96 -10.48
N VAL A 459 2.21 19.01 -9.91
CA VAL A 459 2.95 20.05 -9.19
C VAL A 459 2.35 20.16 -7.80
N THR A 460 3.19 20.32 -6.79
CA THR A 460 2.72 20.63 -5.42
C THR A 460 2.07 22.01 -5.38
N ASP A 461 1.29 22.28 -4.34
CA ASP A 461 0.91 23.67 -4.05
C ASP A 461 2.18 24.51 -3.82
N PRO A 462 2.25 25.73 -4.38
CA PRO A 462 3.40 26.61 -4.21
C PRO A 462 3.47 27.13 -2.78
N ALA A 463 4.68 27.16 -2.21
CA ALA A 463 4.95 27.67 -0.87
C ALA A 463 5.95 28.84 -0.92
N VAL A 464 5.64 29.94 -0.24
CA VAL A 464 6.54 31.11 -0.16
C VAL A 464 7.80 30.74 0.63
N ILE A 465 8.96 31.11 0.08
CA ILE A 465 10.26 31.00 0.74
C ILE A 465 10.38 32.16 1.73
N LEU A 466 10.33 31.82 3.02
CA LEU A 466 10.50 32.79 4.09
C LEU A 466 11.98 33.20 4.26
N PRO A 467 12.25 34.35 4.90
CA PRO A 467 13.58 34.65 5.42
C PRO A 467 14.11 33.53 6.32
N ALA A 468 15.42 33.51 6.52
CA ALA A 468 16.07 32.57 7.42
C ALA A 468 15.40 32.62 8.81
N GLN A 469 15.11 31.45 9.37
CA GLN A 469 14.53 31.36 10.71
C GLN A 469 15.61 31.61 11.79
N PRO A 470 15.24 32.22 12.93
CA PRO A 470 13.93 32.83 13.21
C PRO A 470 13.70 34.11 12.39
N LEU A 471 12.44 34.40 12.04
CA LEU A 471 12.05 35.58 11.24
C LEU A 471 12.42 36.91 11.90
N VAL A 472 12.49 36.92 13.22
CA VAL A 472 12.93 38.06 14.03
C VAL A 472 13.89 37.50 15.09
N ASN A 473 15.02 38.19 15.29
CA ASN A 473 16.00 37.89 16.32
C ASN A 473 16.63 39.18 16.85
N GLU A 474 15.88 39.93 17.64
CA GLU A 474 16.29 41.25 18.14
C GLU A 474 16.93 41.10 19.52
N THR A 475 18.27 41.14 19.55
CA THR A 475 19.07 41.19 20.79
C THR A 475 19.66 42.59 21.05
N PHE A 476 19.08 43.60 20.39
CA PHE A 476 19.37 45.04 20.47
C PHE A 476 20.84 45.45 20.69
N ALA A 477 21.74 45.04 19.79
CA ALA A 477 23.08 45.65 19.72
C ALA A 477 23.05 47.10 19.17
N SER A 478 22.00 47.45 18.43
CA SER A 478 21.71 48.81 17.94
C SER A 478 20.19 48.99 17.77
N LEU A 479 19.74 50.22 17.50
CA LEU A 479 18.32 50.52 17.15
C LEU A 479 18.06 50.48 15.63
N ALA A 480 18.99 49.95 14.83
CA ALA A 480 18.81 49.87 13.39
C ALA A 480 17.51 49.12 13.05
N GLY A 481 16.70 49.66 12.15
CA GLY A 481 15.43 49.07 11.75
C GLY A 481 14.25 49.39 12.69
N TRP A 482 14.45 50.15 13.78
CA TRP A 482 13.38 50.59 14.68
C TRP A 482 13.13 52.09 14.59
N SER A 483 11.86 52.47 14.68
CA SER A 483 11.43 53.86 14.70
C SER A 483 10.47 54.12 15.87
N ALA A 484 10.58 55.31 16.46
CA ALA A 484 9.58 55.80 17.40
C ALA A 484 8.37 56.38 16.65
N GLY A 485 7.17 55.99 17.06
CA GLY A 485 5.94 56.68 16.64
C GLY A 485 5.82 58.07 17.26
N ALA A 486 4.94 58.90 16.72
CA ALA A 486 4.74 60.27 17.19
C ALA A 486 4.42 60.33 18.69
N GLY A 487 5.27 60.96 19.50
CA GLY A 487 5.08 61.00 20.95
C GLY A 487 5.79 59.90 21.74
N ASN A 488 6.44 58.94 21.09
CA ASN A 488 7.36 58.02 21.77
C ASN A 488 8.82 58.44 21.56
N ALA A 489 9.68 57.97 22.46
CA ALA A 489 11.12 57.99 22.30
C ALA A 489 11.66 56.57 22.49
N ILE A 490 12.57 56.17 21.60
CA ILE A 490 13.37 54.95 21.76
C ILE A 490 14.83 55.29 22.00
N SER A 491 15.49 54.55 22.88
CA SER A 491 16.92 54.66 23.15
C SER A 491 17.52 53.28 23.43
N LEU A 492 18.82 53.13 23.19
CA LEU A 492 19.54 51.90 23.51
C LEU A 492 20.19 52.05 24.88
N VAL A 493 19.81 51.19 25.84
CA VAL A 493 20.35 51.23 27.20
C VAL A 493 20.74 49.84 27.65
N GLY A 494 22.03 49.62 27.92
CA GLY A 494 22.54 48.33 28.41
C GLY A 494 22.26 47.16 27.46
N GLY A 495 22.25 47.40 26.15
CA GLY A 495 21.93 46.37 25.14
C GLY A 495 20.44 46.08 24.98
N ARG A 496 19.55 46.93 25.52
CA ARG A 496 18.09 46.77 25.43
C ARG A 496 17.45 47.95 24.73
N LEU A 497 16.32 47.71 24.06
CA LEU A 497 15.48 48.78 23.53
C LEU A 497 14.65 49.36 24.67
N ARG A 498 14.94 50.60 25.03
CA ARG A 498 14.15 51.39 25.96
C ARG A 498 13.07 52.16 25.20
N CYS A 499 11.82 52.00 25.61
CA CYS A 499 10.68 52.77 25.11
C CYS A 499 10.14 53.69 26.21
N ALA A 500 9.99 54.97 25.91
CA ALA A 500 9.40 55.98 26.81
C ALA A 500 8.31 56.77 26.05
N ASN A 501 7.23 57.15 26.75
CA ASN A 501 6.29 58.14 26.21
C ASN A 501 6.83 59.55 26.49
N ASN A 502 6.86 60.42 25.49
CA ASN A 502 7.34 61.80 25.57
C ASN A 502 6.20 62.84 25.65
N GLY A 503 5.05 62.45 26.23
CA GLY A 503 3.99 63.39 26.61
C GLY A 503 3.04 63.82 25.48
N ALA A 504 2.96 63.07 24.38
CA ALA A 504 1.97 63.31 23.31
C ALA A 504 0.90 62.19 23.24
N SER A 505 0.04 62.21 22.21
CA SER A 505 -0.94 61.16 21.95
C SER A 505 -0.29 59.77 21.94
N TRP A 506 -0.97 58.78 22.52
CA TRP A 506 -0.43 57.44 22.71
C TRP A 506 -0.20 56.74 21.35
N THR A 507 1.07 56.55 20.98
CA THR A 507 1.48 55.81 19.77
C THR A 507 2.40 54.65 20.14
N LYS A 508 3.06 54.05 19.14
CA LYS A 508 3.90 52.86 19.30
C LYS A 508 5.27 53.05 18.66
N SER A 509 6.27 52.37 19.19
CA SER A 509 7.56 52.20 18.55
C SER A 509 7.56 50.88 17.80
N PHE A 510 8.08 50.85 16.58
CA PHE A 510 7.86 49.72 15.69
C PHE A 510 9.10 49.38 14.89
N ARG A 511 9.17 48.10 14.53
CA ARG A 511 10.09 47.63 13.52
C ARG A 511 9.62 48.16 12.16
N THR A 512 10.49 48.90 11.49
CA THR A 512 10.19 49.62 10.24
C THR A 512 9.91 48.67 9.09
N ALA A 513 10.69 47.60 8.95
CA ALA A 513 10.46 46.59 7.95
C ALA A 513 9.35 45.64 8.40
N ALA A 514 8.40 45.38 7.50
CA ALA A 514 7.45 44.29 7.65
C ALA A 514 8.19 42.95 7.76
N ILE A 515 7.56 41.99 8.43
CA ILE A 515 8.08 40.63 8.61
C ILE A 515 7.28 39.72 7.69
N PRO A 516 7.89 39.17 6.61
CA PRO A 516 7.22 38.24 5.72
C PRO A 516 6.78 36.98 6.48
N CYS A 517 5.55 36.54 6.24
CA CYS A 517 5.00 35.34 6.86
C CYS A 517 3.94 34.67 5.98
N VAL A 518 3.45 33.52 6.42
CA VAL A 518 2.37 32.78 5.76
C VAL A 518 1.08 32.97 6.54
N ALA A 519 0.04 33.49 5.88
CA ALA A 519 -1.29 33.61 6.45
C ALA A 519 -1.84 32.24 6.86
N GLY A 520 -2.49 32.15 8.02
CA GLY A 520 -3.00 30.92 8.62
C GLY A 520 -1.93 30.05 9.31
N ALA A 521 -0.63 30.33 9.14
CA ALA A 521 0.43 29.59 9.84
C ALA A 521 0.59 30.04 11.29
N ARG A 522 1.06 29.12 12.15
CA ARG A 522 1.33 29.38 13.56
C ARG A 522 2.77 29.84 13.77
N TYR A 523 2.95 30.76 14.70
CA TYR A 523 4.24 31.32 15.10
C TYR A 523 4.35 31.35 16.61
N ARG A 524 5.60 31.33 17.09
CA ARG A 524 5.96 31.58 18.48
C ARG A 524 6.72 32.90 18.56
N LEU A 525 6.23 33.79 19.40
CA LEU A 525 6.93 34.97 19.87
C LEU A 525 7.60 34.63 21.21
N ARG A 526 8.87 34.99 21.34
CA ARG A 526 9.60 35.02 22.61
C ARG A 526 10.15 36.41 22.86
N TYR A 527 10.20 36.88 24.10
CA TYR A 527 10.77 38.17 24.45
C TYR A 527 11.17 38.25 25.93
N ASP A 528 12.08 39.16 26.22
CA ASP A 528 12.42 39.61 27.56
C ASP A 528 11.83 41.00 27.78
N PHE A 529 11.32 41.22 28.99
CA PHE A 529 10.72 42.48 29.39
C PHE A 529 11.22 42.89 30.77
N LEU A 530 11.67 44.13 30.89
CA LEU A 530 12.04 44.75 32.15
C LEU A 530 11.16 45.97 32.41
N LYS A 531 10.35 45.88 33.45
CA LYS A 531 9.52 46.99 33.94
C LYS A 531 10.37 48.00 34.69
N THR A 532 10.32 49.25 34.27
CA THR A 532 11.08 50.35 34.91
C THR A 532 10.21 51.62 35.01
N GLY A 533 9.12 51.49 35.77
CA GLY A 533 8.14 52.55 36.02
C GLY A 533 6.75 52.22 35.49
N HIS A 534 6.62 51.56 34.33
CA HIS A 534 5.32 51.26 33.71
C HIS A 534 5.20 49.89 33.06
N ASN A 535 3.95 49.52 32.74
CA ASN A 535 3.63 48.35 31.95
C ASN A 535 4.06 48.56 30.48
N GLY A 536 4.33 47.48 29.78
CA GLY A 536 4.61 47.45 28.36
C GLY A 536 3.44 46.87 27.58
N VAL A 537 3.41 47.13 26.27
CA VAL A 537 2.54 46.43 25.34
C VAL A 537 3.37 45.98 24.15
N LEU A 538 3.41 44.68 23.86
CA LEU A 538 3.98 44.12 22.63
C LEU A 538 2.84 43.74 21.69
N ARG A 539 2.99 44.06 20.41
CA ARG A 539 1.95 43.88 19.41
C ARG A 539 2.47 43.26 18.14
N ILE A 540 1.63 42.42 17.54
CA ILE A 540 1.75 41.96 16.17
C ILE A 540 0.51 42.44 15.41
N GLY A 541 0.72 43.15 14.30
CA GLY A 541 -0.36 43.63 13.43
C GLY A 541 -0.22 43.11 12.00
N TRP A 542 -1.33 42.88 11.31
CA TRP A 542 -1.34 42.51 9.88
C TRP A 542 -1.17 43.71 8.94
N ALA A 543 -1.31 44.92 9.50
CA ALA A 543 -0.94 46.18 8.91
C ALA A 543 -0.01 46.94 9.87
N GLN A 544 0.74 47.92 9.37
CA GLN A 544 1.72 48.69 10.16
C GLN A 544 1.11 49.25 11.45
N ASP A 545 -0.12 49.75 11.37
CA ASP A 545 -0.83 50.29 12.53
C ASP A 545 -1.77 49.30 13.25
N GLY A 546 -1.88 48.06 12.76
CA GLY A 546 -2.71 47.01 13.35
C GLY A 546 -2.31 46.59 14.77
N GLU A 547 -3.27 46.04 15.50
CA GLU A 547 -3.13 45.50 16.87
C GLU A 547 -3.79 44.13 17.01
N ASP A 548 -3.70 43.31 15.96
CA ASP A 548 -4.39 42.01 15.87
C ASP A 548 -4.01 41.05 17.01
N VAL A 549 -2.74 41.09 17.43
CA VAL A 549 -2.27 40.47 18.68
C VAL A 549 -1.76 41.57 19.58
N ARG A 550 -2.38 41.73 20.76
CA ARG A 550 -1.96 42.70 21.78
C ARG A 550 -1.62 42.00 23.09
N LEU A 551 -0.37 42.13 23.51
CA LEU A 551 0.16 41.51 24.72
C LEU A 551 0.48 42.59 25.75
N PRO A 552 -0.43 42.89 26.70
CA PRO A 552 -0.10 43.74 27.83
C PRO A 552 0.85 43.00 28.80
N VAL A 553 1.93 43.67 29.20
CA VAL A 553 2.99 43.10 30.04
C VAL A 553 3.18 43.99 31.27
N SER A 554 2.86 43.47 32.45
CA SER A 554 2.87 44.25 33.70
C SER A 554 3.94 43.83 34.72
N ALA A 555 4.67 42.75 34.43
CA ALA A 555 5.73 42.19 35.27
C ALA A 555 6.98 41.90 34.42
N SER A 556 8.16 42.16 34.98
CA SER A 556 9.42 41.80 34.34
C SER A 556 9.55 40.28 34.20
N GLY A 557 10.18 39.83 33.13
CA GLY A 557 10.40 38.41 32.88
C GLY A 557 11.37 38.19 31.71
N THR A 558 11.96 37.01 31.67
CA THR A 558 12.85 36.56 30.60
C THR A 558 12.27 35.31 29.94
N GLY A 559 12.44 35.17 28.63
CA GLY A 559 11.92 34.05 27.85
C GLY A 559 10.39 33.95 27.84
N LEU A 560 9.68 35.08 27.99
CA LEU A 560 8.22 35.11 27.93
C LEU A 560 7.76 34.67 26.55
N THR A 561 6.77 33.78 26.46
CA THR A 561 6.35 33.18 25.18
C THR A 561 4.88 33.39 24.89
N HIS A 562 4.55 33.60 23.62
CA HIS A 562 3.17 33.62 23.13
C HIS A 562 3.08 32.95 21.76
N ALA A 563 2.03 32.16 21.52
CA ALA A 563 1.77 31.56 20.22
C ALA A 563 0.60 32.27 19.55
N PHE A 564 0.71 32.54 18.26
CA PHE A 564 -0.34 33.20 17.49
C PHE A 564 -0.43 32.64 16.07
N THR A 565 -1.54 32.90 15.39
CA THR A 565 -1.76 32.55 13.98
C THR A 565 -1.71 33.83 13.16
N ALA A 566 -0.91 33.85 12.09
CA ALA A 566 -0.82 35.01 11.22
C ALA A 566 -2.12 35.21 10.42
N GLY A 567 -2.69 36.41 10.42
CA GLY A 567 -3.90 36.72 9.65
C GLY A 567 -3.63 37.18 8.21
N ALA A 568 -2.37 37.49 7.88
CA ALA A 568 -1.94 37.97 6.56
C ALA A 568 -0.56 37.42 6.18
N ALA A 569 -0.11 37.72 4.96
CA ALA A 569 1.20 37.32 4.43
C ALA A 569 2.38 38.21 4.92
N SER A 570 2.07 39.21 5.73
CA SER A 570 3.05 40.08 6.38
C SER A 570 2.55 40.45 7.77
N MET A 571 3.48 40.65 8.68
CA MET A 571 3.19 41.14 10.02
C MET A 571 4.14 42.25 10.45
N HIS A 572 3.66 43.09 11.36
CA HIS A 572 4.38 44.24 11.89
C HIS A 572 4.53 44.11 13.40
N LEU A 573 5.76 44.21 13.87
CA LEU A 573 6.10 44.17 15.29
C LEU A 573 6.17 45.58 15.86
N SER A 574 5.48 45.80 16.98
CA SER A 574 5.60 47.06 17.72
C SER A 574 5.58 46.85 19.22
N VAL A 575 6.23 47.77 19.93
CA VAL A 575 6.28 47.85 21.38
C VAL A 575 5.88 49.25 21.83
N ALA A 576 5.29 49.34 23.01
CA ALA A 576 4.92 50.61 23.62
C ALA A 576 5.09 50.58 25.14
N CYS A 577 5.26 51.77 25.73
CA CYS A 577 5.18 52.00 27.15
C CYS A 577 3.79 52.55 27.50
N ASP A 578 3.10 51.92 28.45
CA ASP A 578 1.75 52.31 28.88
C ASP A 578 1.81 53.41 29.95
N SER A 579 2.22 54.62 29.55
CA SER A 579 2.32 55.80 30.41
C SER A 579 2.00 57.08 29.67
N ALA A 580 1.48 58.10 30.35
CA ALA A 580 1.38 59.48 29.85
C ALA A 580 2.51 60.40 30.36
N ALA A 581 3.41 59.90 31.21
CA ALA A 581 4.46 60.68 31.86
C ALA A 581 5.80 60.62 31.10
N THR A 582 6.49 61.76 31.00
CA THR A 582 7.73 61.94 30.23
C THR A 582 8.98 61.32 30.85
N SER A 583 8.93 60.88 32.11
CA SER A 583 10.11 60.43 32.87
C SER A 583 10.24 58.91 33.02
N ALA A 584 9.30 58.12 32.47
CA ALA A 584 9.17 56.71 32.81
C ALA A 584 9.09 55.82 31.56
N TYR A 585 9.64 54.60 31.69
CA TYR A 585 10.00 53.78 30.54
C TYR A 585 9.84 52.27 30.80
N CYS A 586 9.98 51.48 29.74
CA CYS A 586 10.14 50.03 29.82
C CYS A 586 11.19 49.56 28.83
N ASP A 587 11.90 48.48 29.17
CA ASP A 587 12.99 47.94 28.37
C ASP A 587 12.61 46.57 27.80
N TRP A 588 12.97 46.33 26.55
CA TRP A 588 12.69 45.10 25.80
C TRP A 588 13.98 44.48 25.28
N ASP A 589 14.04 43.16 25.26
CA ASP A 589 15.19 42.41 24.75
C ASP A 589 14.79 41.03 24.20
N ASN A 590 15.70 40.35 23.50
CA ASN A 590 15.56 38.98 23.00
C ASN A 590 14.20 38.71 22.31
N ILE A 591 13.74 39.64 21.47
CA ILE A 591 12.46 39.47 20.75
C ILE A 591 12.71 38.52 19.57
N VAL A 592 12.14 37.33 19.65
CA VAL A 592 12.29 36.28 18.64
C VAL A 592 10.93 35.88 18.10
N ILE A 593 10.80 35.78 16.77
CA ILE A 593 9.61 35.22 16.13
C ILE A 593 10.03 34.07 15.23
N GLU A 594 9.50 32.88 15.48
CA GLU A 594 9.80 31.67 14.71
C GLU A 594 8.51 30.94 14.30
N ARG A 595 8.53 30.26 13.16
CA ARG A 595 7.43 29.40 12.70
C ARG A 595 7.43 28.10 13.51
N ILE A 596 6.24 27.60 13.87
CA ILE A 596 6.06 26.37 14.68
C ILE A 596 5.14 25.35 14.05
#